data_AF-A0A545TZ06-F1
#
_entry.id   AF-A0A545TZ06-F1
#
_cell.length_a   1.000
_cell.length_b   1.000
_cell.length_c   1.000
_cell.angle_alpha   90.00
_cell.angle_beta   90.00
_cell.angle_gamma   90.00
#
_symmetry.space_group_name_H-M   'P 1'
#
loop_
_entity.id
_entity.type
_entity.pdbx_description
1 polymer ?
#
loop_
_entity_poly.entity_id
_entity_poly.type
_entity_poly.pdbx_seq_one_letter_code
_entity_poly.pdbx_strand_id
1 'polypeptide(L)' 'MASSMNLSLTDELRDFINSRTGDAGLYATPSEYLRDLIRRDMESQSIVKHVLGGLDDLSHGRFSDKSILDIAQEE' A
#
# COMPACT_ATOMS: atom_id res chain seq x y z
N MET A 1 3.34 2.49 18.51
CA MET A 1 4.60 3.22 18.71
C MET A 1 5.04 3.73 17.34
N ALA A 2 5.27 5.03 17.17
CA ALA A 2 5.76 5.57 15.90
C ALA A 2 7.29 5.61 15.93
N SER A 3 7.94 4.90 15.01
CA SER A 3 9.39 4.95 14.85
C SER A 3 9.77 6.03 13.83
N SER A 4 10.79 6.84 14.14
CA SER A 4 11.35 7.78 13.19
C SER A 4 12.28 7.05 12.21
N MET A 5 12.22 7.45 10.94
CA MET A 5 13.10 6.93 9.90
C MET A 5 13.71 8.14 9.21
N ASN A 6 15.04 8.20 9.16
CA ASN A 6 15.77 9.22 8.40
C ASN A 6 16.09 8.64 7.02
N LEU A 7 15.69 9.34 5.98
CA LEU A 7 15.93 8.95 4.59
C LEU A 7 16.71 10.06 3.89
N SER A 8 17.84 9.69 3.27
CA SER A 8 18.57 10.59 2.38
C SER A 8 17.95 10.50 0.98
N LEU A 9 17.61 11.65 0.43
CA LEU A 9 17.01 11.78 -0.89
C LEU A 9 17.92 12.63 -1.77
N THR A 10 17.88 12.38 -3.08
CA THR A 10 18.48 13.30 -4.06
C THR A 10 17.67 14.61 -4.10
N ASP A 11 18.30 15.68 -4.59
CA ASP A 11 17.65 16.99 -4.70
C ASP A 11 16.39 16.92 -5.57
N GLU A 12 16.43 16.16 -6.68
CA GLU A 12 15.28 15.95 -7.55
C GLU A 12 14.07 15.34 -6.81
N LEU A 13 14.29 14.30 -6.00
CA LEU A 13 13.22 13.66 -5.24
C LEU A 13 12.67 14.60 -4.16
N ARG A 14 13.55 15.37 -3.53
CA ARG A 14 13.17 16.37 -2.54
C ARG A 14 12.31 17.47 -3.16
N ASP A 15 12.68 17.97 -4.33
CA ASP A 15 11.92 19.00 -5.06
C ASP A 15 10.56 18.47 -5.52
N PHE A 16 10.51 17.22 -5.99
CA PHE A 16 9.25 16.57 -6.31
C PHE A 16 8.31 16.47 -5.09
N ILE A 17 8.84 16.03 -3.95
CA ILE A 17 8.05 15.96 -2.71
C ILE A 17 7.59 17.36 -2.28
N ASN A 18 8.48 18.35 -2.31
CA ASN A 18 8.13 19.74 -2.00
C ASN A 18 7.05 20.30 -2.94
N SER A 19 7.01 19.89 -4.21
CA SER A 19 5.92 20.30 -5.12
C SER A 19 4.56 19.71 -4.72
N ARG A 20 4.56 18.58 -4.01
CA ARG A 20 3.37 17.85 -3.55
C ARG A 20 2.95 18.22 -2.12
N THR A 21 3.81 18.94 -1.38
CA THR A 21 3.61 19.29 0.04
C THR A 21 3.79 20.78 0.29
N GLY A 22 2.94 21.41 1.10
CA GLY A 22 2.99 22.86 1.38
C GLY A 22 1.64 23.53 1.14
N ASP A 23 1.60 24.86 1.07
CA ASP A 23 0.34 25.65 1.06
C ASP A 23 -0.58 25.37 -0.15
N ALA A 24 -0.03 24.89 -1.26
CA ALA A 24 -0.79 24.50 -2.46
C ALA A 24 -0.84 22.97 -2.67
N GLY A 25 -0.19 22.19 -1.79
CA GLY A 25 -0.07 20.74 -1.90
C GLY A 25 -1.23 20.01 -1.21
N LEU A 26 -1.40 18.72 -1.55
CA LEU A 26 -2.42 17.87 -0.92
C LEU A 26 -2.03 17.44 0.51
N TYR A 27 -0.74 17.54 0.85
CA TYR A 27 -0.19 17.12 2.14
C TYR A 27 0.49 18.28 2.86
N ALA A 28 0.37 18.32 4.19
CA ALA A 28 0.95 19.39 4.99
C ALA A 28 2.46 19.22 5.21
N THR A 29 2.96 17.98 5.19
CA THR A 29 4.38 17.69 5.39
C THR A 29 4.90 16.61 4.44
N PRO A 30 6.19 16.64 4.06
CA PRO A 30 6.85 15.57 3.32
C PRO A 30 6.65 14.18 3.95
N SER A 31 6.76 14.09 5.28
CA SER A 31 6.59 12.84 6.03
C SER A 31 5.17 12.28 5.91
N GLU A 32 4.16 13.13 5.78
CA GLU A 32 2.78 12.71 5.56
C GLU A 32 2.61 12.12 4.16
N TYR A 33 3.13 12.82 3.15
CA TYR A 33 3.12 12.33 1.77
C TYR A 33 3.82 10.98 1.63
N LEU A 34 5.01 10.83 2.23
CA LEU A 34 5.75 9.57 2.22
C LEU A 34 4.98 8.43 2.88
N ARG A 35 4.34 8.68 4.04
CA ARG A 35 3.51 7.65 4.70
C ARG A 35 2.35 7.21 3.82
N ASP A 36 1.69 8.15 3.15
CA ASP A 36 0.59 7.82 2.26
C ASP A 36 1.06 7.05 1.01
N LEU A 37 2.20 7.45 0.44
CA LEU A 37 2.82 6.72 -0.66
C LEU A 37 3.13 5.27 -0.30
N ILE A 38 3.70 5.03 0.89
CA ILE A 38 3.99 3.68 1.39
C ILE A 38 2.70 2.88 1.54
N ARG A 39 1.60 3.46 2.07
CA ARG A 39 0.33 2.74 2.20
C ARG A 39 -0.25 2.33 0.85
N ARG A 40 -0.21 3.22 -0.14
CA ARG A 40 -0.68 2.91 -1.51
C ARG A 40 0.14 1.80 -2.15
N ASP A 41 1.46 1.82 -1.96
CA ASP A 41 2.35 0.76 -2.43
C ASP A 41 2.03 -0.57 -1.75
N MET A 42 1.83 -0.58 -0.43
CA MET A 42 1.41 -1.78 0.32
C MET A 42 0.06 -2.33 -0.17
N GLU A 43 -0.92 -1.45 -0.44
CA GLU A 43 -2.23 -1.85 -0.94
C GLU A 43 -2.13 -2.45 -2.35
N SER A 44 -1.35 -1.83 -3.24
CA SER A 44 -1.13 -2.34 -4.59
C SER A 44 -0.46 -3.72 -4.58
N GLN A 45 0.55 -3.91 -3.73
CA GLN A 45 1.22 -5.19 -3.56
C GLN A 45 0.31 -6.25 -2.92
N SER A 46 -0.59 -5.84 -2.02
CA SER A 46 -1.57 -6.73 -1.41
C SER A 46 -2.47 -7.39 -2.46
N ILE A 47 -2.99 -6.60 -3.41
CA ILE A 47 -3.85 -7.11 -4.49
C ILE A 47 -3.11 -8.17 -5.31
N VAL A 48 -1.88 -7.86 -5.74
CA VAL A 48 -1.05 -8.78 -6.52
C VAL A 48 -0.77 -10.06 -5.72
N LYS A 49 -0.44 -9.92 -4.44
CA LYS A 49 -0.19 -11.06 -3.54
C LYS A 49 -1.43 -11.94 -3.35
N HIS A 50 -2.61 -11.34 -3.20
CA HIS A 50 -3.86 -12.09 -3.07
C HIS A 50 -4.22 -12.84 -4.36
N VAL A 51 -4.05 -12.20 -5.52
CA VAL A 51 -4.28 -12.84 -6.82
C VAL A 51 -3.32 -14.01 -7.04
N LEU A 52 -2.02 -13.81 -6.80
CA LEU A 52 -1.02 -14.87 -6.92
C LEU A 52 -1.26 -16.01 -5.93
N GLY A 53 -1.64 -15.70 -4.69
CA GLY A 53 -2.02 -16.70 -3.69
C GLY A 53 -3.20 -17.55 -4.14
N GLY A 54 -4.25 -16.91 -4.67
CA GLY A 54 -5.41 -17.62 -5.22
C GLY A 54 -5.05 -18.51 -6.42
N LEU A 55 -4.16 -18.06 -7.31
CA LEU A 55 -3.68 -18.89 -8.43
C LEU A 55 -2.87 -20.09 -7.94
N ASP A 56 -2.03 -19.91 -6.91
CA ASP A 56 -1.30 -21.02 -6.29
C ASP A 56 -2.25 -22.02 -5.63
N ASP A 57 -3.28 -21.53 -4.92
CA ASP A 57 -4.34 -22.36 -4.33
C ASP A 57 -5.10 -23.16 -5.40
N LEU A 58 -5.44 -22.55 -6.54
CA LEU A 58 -6.03 -23.27 -7.69
C LEU A 58 -5.12 -24.39 -8.18
N SER A 59 -3.81 -24.12 -8.32
CA SER A 59 -2.85 -25.11 -8.84
C SER A 59 -2.66 -26.32 -7.90
N HIS A 60 -2.87 -26.11 -6.60
CA HIS A 60 -2.75 -27.16 -5.57
C HIS A 60 -4.10 -27.75 -5.15
N GLY A 61 -5.20 -27.37 -5.82
CA GLY A 61 -6.53 -27.88 -5.52
C GLY A 61 -7.08 -27.46 -4.15
N ARG A 62 -6.57 -26.36 -3.57
CA ARG A 62 -7.03 -25.83 -2.29
C ARG A 62 -8.20 -24.89 -2.53
N PHE A 63 -9.41 -25.44 -2.54
CA PHE A 63 -10.65 -24.68 -2.67
C PHE A 63 -11.42 -24.66 -1.36
N SER A 64 -12.11 -23.55 -1.12
CA SER A 64 -13.19 -23.51 -0.13
C SER A 64 -14.50 -23.83 -0.86
N ASP A 65 -15.34 -24.66 -0.27
CA ASP A 65 -16.70 -24.93 -0.78
C ASP A 65 -17.66 -23.76 -0.53
N LYS A 66 -17.23 -22.76 0.27
CA LYS A 66 -18.00 -21.55 0.55
C LYS A 66 -17.80 -20.51 -0.56
N SER A 67 -18.87 -19.83 -0.95
CA SER A 67 -18.77 -18.71 -1.87
C SER A 67 -18.02 -17.54 -1.23
N ILE A 68 -17.37 -16.69 -2.05
CA ILE A 68 -16.71 -15.45 -1.59
C ILE A 68 -17.69 -14.57 -0.79
N LEU A 69 -18.98 -14.59 -1.17
CA LEU A 69 -20.03 -13.84 -0.45
C LEU A 69 -20.34 -14.42 0.92
N ASP A 70 -20.24 -15.75 1.10
CA ASP A 70 -20.46 -16.41 2.39
C ASP A 70 -19.29 -16.14 3.34
N ILE A 71 -18.07 -16.10 2.80
CA ILE A 71 -16.84 -15.81 3.56
C ILE A 71 -16.83 -14.35 4.03
N ALA A 72 -17.26 -13.41 3.18
CA ALA A 72 -17.31 -11.97 3.50
C ALA A 72 -18.39 -11.61 4.53
N GLN A 73 -19.35 -12.51 4.81
CA GLN A 73 -20.40 -12.32 5.81
C GLN A 73 -20.08 -12.94 7.18
N GLU A 74 -18.97 -13.68 7.31
CA GLU A 74 -18.54 -14.30 8.58
C GLU A 74 -17.66 -13.37 9.45
N GLU A 75 -17.36 -12.14 9.01
CA GLU A 75 -16.60 -11.12 9.77
C GLU A 75 -17.47 -10.10 10.53
#